data_AF-A0A918GVE6-F1
#
_entry.id   AF-A0A918GVE6-F1
#
_cell.length_a   1.000
_cell.length_b   1.000
_cell.length_c   1.000
_cell.angle_alpha   90.00
_cell.angle_beta   90.00
_cell.angle_gamma   90.00
#
_symmetry.space_group_name_H-M   'P 1'
#
loop_
_entity.id
_entity.type
_entity.pdbx_description
1 polymer ?
#
loop_
_entity_poly.entity_id
_entity_poly.type
_entity_poly.pdbx_seq_one_letter_code
_entity_poly.pdbx_strand_id
1 'polypeptide(L)'
;MGAAEDGIYIDHGQAMTFAEEMFHQTQAIRTVVTTLEGEIAPIVGQWLGPDRDVYINKVQPTWEAEVTALSTILQTHAQTLDNIRDMYRKTVNDNAQGFEEIKF
;
A
#
# COMPACT_ATOMS: atom_id res chain seq x y z
N MET A 1 0.85 -39.76 8.33
CA MET A 1 1.00 -38.67 9.31
C MET A 1 0.73 -37.39 8.55
N GLY A 2 -0.51 -36.92 8.65
CA GLY A 2 -0.99 -35.71 8.00
C GLY A 2 -0.96 -34.55 8.99
N ALA A 3 -0.44 -33.42 8.52
CA ALA A 3 -0.78 -32.04 8.88
C ALA A 3 0.17 -31.11 8.10
N ALA A 4 0.19 -31.27 6.77
CA ALA A 4 0.78 -30.27 5.87
C ALA A 4 -0.33 -29.39 5.24
N GLU A 5 -1.55 -29.51 5.75
CA GLU A 5 -2.72 -28.80 5.27
C GLU A 5 -3.16 -27.89 6.42
N ASP A 6 -2.93 -26.59 6.25
CA ASP A 6 -3.79 -25.45 6.66
C ASP A 6 -3.00 -24.22 7.14
N GLY A 7 -1.93 -23.87 6.42
CA GLY A 7 -1.28 -22.57 6.55
C GLY A 7 -0.95 -22.09 5.15
N ILE A 8 -1.48 -20.94 4.75
CA ILE A 8 -1.07 -20.28 3.51
C ILE A 8 0.45 -20.08 3.61
N TYR A 9 1.22 -20.83 2.83
CA TYR A 9 2.67 -20.65 2.73
C TYR A 9 2.91 -19.38 1.93
N ILE A 10 2.94 -18.24 2.62
CA ILE A 10 3.36 -16.97 2.05
C ILE A 10 4.88 -16.94 2.18
N ASP A 11 5.60 -16.87 1.06
CA ASP A 11 7.00 -16.42 1.10
C ASP A 11 6.99 -14.96 1.56
N HIS A 12 7.17 -14.77 2.87
CA HIS A 12 7.09 -13.47 3.52
C HIS A 12 8.14 -12.48 2.98
N GLY A 13 9.26 -12.98 2.44
CA GLY A 13 10.25 -12.14 1.76
C GLY A 13 9.65 -11.55 0.48
N GLN A 14 9.04 -12.40 -0.34
CA GLN A 14 8.38 -11.97 -1.58
C GLN A 14 7.18 -11.05 -1.33
N ALA A 15 6.39 -11.32 -0.29
CA ALA A 15 5.26 -10.46 0.09
C ALA A 15 5.72 -9.06 0.56
N MET A 16 6.85 -8.97 1.26
CA MET A 16 7.42 -7.68 1.67
C MET A 16 7.93 -6.89 0.46
N THR A 17 8.69 -7.53 -0.42
CA THR A 17 9.16 -6.89 -1.66
C THR A 17 7.99 -6.37 -2.48
N PHE A 18 6.92 -7.14 -2.63
CA PHE A 18 5.73 -6.69 -3.34
C PHE A 18 5.05 -5.49 -2.65
N ALA A 19 4.96 -5.48 -1.33
CA ALA A 19 4.39 -4.35 -0.59
C ALA A 19 5.21 -3.07 -0.73
N GLU A 20 6.54 -3.16 -0.64
CA GLU A 20 7.47 -2.06 -0.89
C GLU A 20 7.35 -1.54 -2.33
N GLU A 21 7.32 -2.44 -3.31
CA GLU A 21 7.11 -2.10 -4.73
C GLU A 21 5.78 -1.36 -4.95
N MET A 22 4.68 -1.85 -4.36
CA MET A 22 3.37 -1.20 -4.44
C MET A 22 3.40 0.21 -3.81
N PHE A 23 4.06 0.37 -2.67
CA PHE A 23 4.24 1.69 -2.05
C PHE A 23 5.01 2.63 -2.98
N HIS A 24 6.13 2.18 -3.56
CA HIS A 24 6.92 2.95 -4.51
C HIS A 24 6.11 3.35 -5.75
N GLN A 25 5.34 2.42 -6.32
CA GLN A 25 4.46 2.69 -7.45
C GLN A 25 3.37 3.71 -7.10
N THR A 26 2.84 3.69 -5.87
CA THR A 26 1.86 4.69 -5.42
C THR A 26 2.47 6.08 -5.35
N GLN A 27 3.69 6.20 -4.81
CA GLN A 27 4.39 7.47 -4.76
C GLN A 27 4.69 7.99 -6.17
N ALA A 28 5.03 7.09 -7.10
CA ALA A 28 5.19 7.43 -8.51
C ALA A 28 3.89 7.95 -9.13
N ILE A 29 2.76 7.26 -8.93
CA ILE A 29 1.43 7.69 -9.41
C ILE A 29 1.08 9.07 -8.82
N ARG A 30 1.28 9.26 -7.51
CA ARG A 30 1.04 10.54 -6.85
C ARG A 30 1.87 11.65 -7.47
N THR A 31 3.15 11.41 -7.74
CA THR A 31 4.05 12.39 -8.36
C THR A 31 3.58 12.76 -9.76
N VAL A 32 3.19 11.77 -10.57
CA VAL A 32 2.66 11.99 -11.93
C VAL A 32 1.39 12.82 -11.88
N VAL A 33 0.47 12.53 -10.96
CA VAL A 33 -0.79 13.28 -10.81
C VAL A 33 -0.52 14.72 -10.37
N THR A 34 0.31 14.94 -9.36
CA THR A 34 0.66 16.30 -8.92
C THR A 34 1.38 17.09 -10.02
N THR A 35 2.20 16.43 -10.83
CA THR A 35 2.85 17.06 -11.99
C THR A 35 1.81 17.46 -13.04
N LEU A 36 0.91 16.54 -13.39
CA LEU A 36 -0.16 16.78 -14.35
C LEU A 36 -1.09 17.93 -13.88
N GLU A 37 -1.44 17.98 -12.60
CA GLU A 37 -2.21 19.09 -12.01
C GLU A 37 -1.48 20.42 -12.16
N GLY A 38 -0.17 20.45 -11.89
CA GLY A 38 0.65 21.64 -12.08
C GLY A 38 0.71 22.11 -13.53
N GLU A 39 0.81 21.18 -14.48
CA GLU A 39 0.80 21.48 -15.92
C GLU A 39 -0.57 21.96 -16.43
N ILE A 40 -1.66 21.41 -15.87
CA ILE A 40 -3.03 21.75 -16.27
C ILE A 40 -3.52 23.05 -15.61
N ALA A 41 -3.07 23.38 -14.40
CA ALA A 41 -3.48 24.59 -13.68
C ALA A 41 -3.44 25.90 -14.52
N PRO A 42 -2.37 26.23 -15.26
CA PRO A 42 -2.35 27.43 -16.11
C PRO A 42 -3.31 27.33 -17.31
N ILE A 43 -3.56 26.13 -17.83
CA ILE A 43 -4.50 25.89 -18.93
C ILE A 43 -5.94 26.11 -18.45
N VAL A 44 -6.29 25.55 -17.29
CA VAL A 44 -7.60 25.74 -16.65
C VAL A 44 -7.84 27.19 -16.27
N GLY A 45 -6.78 27.93 -15.92
CA GLY A 45 -6.85 29.37 -15.71
C GLY A 45 -7.32 30.17 -16.93
N GLN A 46 -7.18 29.62 -18.14
CA GLN A 46 -7.64 30.23 -19.39
C GLN A 46 -9.06 29.79 -19.78
N TRP A 47 -9.60 28.75 -19.15
CA TRP A 47 -10.95 28.27 -19.44
C TRP A 47 -11.99 29.27 -18.93
N LEU A 48 -13.03 29.47 -19.71
CA LEU A 48 -14.13 30.35 -19.36
C LEU A 48 -15.42 29.53 -19.20
N GLY A 49 -16.21 29.92 -18.20
CA GLY A 49 -17.54 29.35 -18.01
C GLY A 49 -17.56 27.97 -17.36
N PRO A 50 -18.63 27.19 -17.60
CA PRO A 50 -18.99 26.02 -16.79
C PRO A 50 -17.93 24.91 -16.74
N ASP A 51 -17.13 24.73 -17.80
CA ASP A 51 -16.13 23.67 -17.86
C ASP A 51 -14.99 23.89 -16.86
N ARG A 52 -14.58 25.15 -16.67
CA ARG A 52 -13.63 25.53 -15.62
C ARG A 52 -14.18 25.18 -14.25
N ASP A 53 -15.45 25.51 -14.01
CA ASP A 53 -16.09 25.28 -12.72
C ASP A 53 -16.26 23.78 -12.44
N VAL A 54 -16.59 22.97 -13.47
CA VAL A 54 -16.65 21.50 -13.34
C VAL A 54 -15.27 20.94 -13.03
N TYR A 55 -14.23 21.40 -13.71
CA TYR A 55 -12.88 20.93 -13.46
C TYR A 55 -12.43 21.24 -12.03
N ILE A 56 -12.49 22.52 -11.64
CA ILE A 56 -12.01 23.00 -10.33
C ILE A 56 -12.83 22.39 -9.19
N ASN A 57 -14.15 22.31 -9.32
CA ASN A 57 -15.01 21.93 -8.19
C ASN A 57 -15.31 20.43 -8.14
N LYS A 58 -15.03 19.67 -9.20
CA LYS A 58 -15.35 18.23 -9.25
C LYS A 58 -14.17 17.38 -9.68
N VAL A 59 -13.60 17.64 -10.86
CA VAL A 59 -12.60 16.74 -11.46
C VAL A 59 -11.34 16.68 -10.61
N GLN A 60 -10.73 17.84 -10.34
CA GLN A 60 -9.50 17.91 -9.55
C GLN A 60 -9.68 17.33 -8.13
N PRO A 61 -10.67 17.77 -7.32
CA PRO A 61 -10.85 17.22 -5.98
C PRO A 61 -11.14 15.72 -5.96
N THR A 62 -11.86 15.20 -6.96
CA THR A 62 -12.14 13.75 -7.07
C THR A 62 -10.84 12.99 -7.29
N TRP A 63 -10.00 13.43 -8.22
CA TRP A 63 -8.72 12.80 -8.46
C TRP A 63 -7.79 12.83 -7.26
N GLU A 64 -7.65 13.99 -6.59
CA GLU A 64 -6.86 14.11 -5.36
C GLU A 64 -7.34 13.12 -4.28
N ALA A 65 -8.66 12.98 -4.12
CA ALA A 65 -9.27 12.06 -3.17
C ALA A 65 -8.97 10.58 -3.50
N GLU A 66 -9.12 10.19 -4.77
CA GLU A 66 -8.87 8.80 -5.22
C GLU A 66 -7.39 8.42 -5.06
N VAL A 67 -6.46 9.31 -5.43
CA VAL A 67 -5.02 9.07 -5.25
C VAL A 67 -4.66 8.95 -3.77
N THR A 68 -5.27 9.79 -2.93
CA THR A 68 -5.08 9.72 -1.48
C THR A 68 -5.61 8.40 -0.92
N ALA A 69 -6.80 7.97 -1.34
CA ALA A 69 -7.40 6.71 -0.91
C ALA A 69 -6.53 5.50 -1.32
N LEU A 70 -6.03 5.48 -2.56
CA LEU A 70 -5.09 4.45 -3.02
C LEU A 70 -3.83 4.41 -2.15
N SER A 71 -3.25 5.57 -1.83
CA SER A 71 -2.09 5.64 -0.92
C SER A 71 -2.39 5.07 0.46
N THR A 72 -3.56 5.36 1.04
CA THR A 72 -3.95 4.85 2.35
C THR A 72 -4.17 3.33 2.32
N ILE A 73 -4.84 2.81 1.28
CA ILE A 73 -5.09 1.37 1.13
C ILE A 73 -3.76 0.62 1.06
N LEU A 74 -2.81 1.10 0.27
CA LEU A 74 -1.52 0.42 0.07
C LEU A 74 -0.63 0.49 1.31
N GLN A 75 -0.63 1.63 2.01
CA GLN A 75 0.05 1.74 3.30
C GLN A 75 -0.55 0.77 4.34
N THR A 76 -1.88 0.62 4.37
CA THR A 76 -2.56 -0.31 5.28
C THR A 76 -2.17 -1.75 4.96
N HIS A 77 -2.14 -2.13 3.68
CA HIS A 77 -1.74 -3.49 3.27
C HIS A 77 -0.29 -3.79 3.64
N ALA A 78 0.63 -2.86 3.40
CA ALA A 78 2.03 -3.01 3.79
C ALA A 78 2.16 -3.23 5.30
N GLN A 79 1.43 -2.46 6.12
CA GLN A 79 1.46 -2.61 7.57
C GLN A 79 0.85 -3.93 8.05
N THR A 80 -0.22 -4.42 7.41
CA THR A 80 -0.76 -5.76 7.68
C THR A 80 0.27 -6.84 7.41
N LEU A 81 1.00 -6.78 6.30
CA LEU A 81 2.03 -7.75 5.95
C LEU A 81 3.21 -7.73 6.94
N ASP A 82 3.62 -6.54 7.39
CA ASP A 82 4.65 -6.37 8.41
C ASP A 82 4.24 -6.98 9.76
N ASN A 83 2.99 -6.76 10.18
CA ASN A 83 2.44 -7.35 11.40
C ASN A 83 2.38 -8.88 11.33
N ILE A 84 1.96 -9.45 10.19
CA ILE A 84 1.92 -10.90 9.98
C ILE A 84 3.33 -11.50 10.10
N ARG A 85 4.34 -10.84 9.52
CA ARG A 85 5.75 -11.25 9.63
C ARG A 85 6.21 -11.27 11.09
N ASP A 86 5.91 -10.22 11.85
CA ASP A 86 6.37 -10.09 13.24
C ASP A 86 5.71 -11.13 14.16
N MET A 87 4.41 -11.38 13.96
CA MET A 87 3.72 -12.49 14.62
C MET A 87 4.37 -13.83 14.33
N TYR A 88 4.68 -14.11 13.07
CA TYR A 88 5.31 -15.38 12.67
C TYR A 88 6.71 -15.55 13.30
N ARG A 89 7.57 -14.51 13.23
CA ARG A 89 8.91 -14.54 13.87
C ARG A 89 8.81 -14.83 15.36
N LYS A 90 7.84 -14.20 16.04
CA LYS A 90 7.59 -14.45 17.45
C LYS A 90 7.20 -15.91 17.69
N THR A 91 6.21 -16.43 16.95
CA THR A 91 5.79 -17.84 17.07
C THR A 91 6.92 -18.82 16.82
N VAL A 92 7.78 -18.58 15.82
CA VAL A 92 8.94 -19.45 15.55
C VAL A 92 9.95 -19.41 16.69
N ASN A 93 10.26 -18.23 17.21
CA ASN A 93 11.19 -18.08 18.33
C ASN A 93 10.66 -18.72 19.62
N ASP A 94 9.38 -18.49 19.93
CA ASP A 94 8.72 -19.06 21.11
C ASP A 94 8.70 -20.60 21.03
N ASN A 95 8.40 -21.16 19.85
CA ASN A 95 8.47 -22.60 19.62
C ASN A 95 9.90 -23.13 19.74
N ALA A 96 10.90 -22.44 19.17
CA ALA A 96 12.30 -22.85 19.24
C ALA A 96 12.80 -22.91 20.70
N GLN A 97 12.41 -21.94 21.55
CA GLN A 97 12.73 -21.94 22.98
C GLN A 97 12.04 -23.10 23.72
N GLY A 98 10.77 -23.38 23.42
CA GLY A 98 10.07 -24.53 24.00
C GLY A 98 10.72 -25.88 23.66
N PHE A 99 11.26 -26.04 22.44
CA PHE A 99 12.01 -27.24 22.07
C PHE A 99 13.40 -27.33 22.74
N GLU A 100 14.02 -26.21 23.12
CA GLU A 100 15.25 -26.23 23.94
C GLU A 100 14.97 -26.57 25.40
N GLU A 101 13.84 -26.13 25.97
CA GLU A 101 13.41 -26.51 27.33
C GLU A 101 13.08 -28.01 27.47
N ILE A 102 12.55 -28.65 26.41
CA ILE A 102 12.23 -30.09 26.40
C ILE A 102 13.49 -30.97 26.24
N LYS A 103 14.66 -30.39 25.92
CA LYS A 103 15.93 -31.13 25.74
C LYS A 103 16.74 -31.34 27.03
N PHE A 104 16.17 -31.09 28.21
CA PHE A 104 16.78 -31.41 29.50
C PHE A 104 16.01 -32.51 30.25
#